data_AF-A0A6G0WTZ4-F1
#
_entry.id   AF-A0A6G0WTZ4-F1
#
_cell.length_a   1.000
_cell.length_b   1.000
_cell.length_c   1.000
_cell.angle_alpha   90.00
_cell.angle_beta   90.00
_cell.angle_gamma   90.00
#
_symmetry.space_group_name_H-M   'P 1'
#
loop_
_entity.id
_entity.type
_entity.pdbx_description
1 polymer ?
#
loop_
_entity_poly.entity_id
_entity_poly.type
_entity_poly.pdbx_seq_one_letter_code
_entity_poly.pdbx_strand_id
1 'polypeptide(L)'
;MNKVHVSRPYEPSVRFSRWSVAYNIVFVINLATTPFMAYMTEPLPGRVTQTSLPEWSSFEEYTDFMAAFFQRLYNNQTIESPDIVCVRDTSSNTFATRAFVEIPFGLPESHVSSFFLRLPGSAFYGAGVEKYMSAFLTANESTRTAMKPWRICEHELLVGIQFGELCFWIDQVDSRSDNLPRYELWAAILSRETLQVGWFKFVFRSLVTMYVLIVLWRQYYRHYNVLVFNLRTLGLGSEFTHYHIVLGDPAYAILTDPYITLAMFIDIWYASPYMTIATLRVSQFQDVWTYVLCCIYLSRTVWCAYLCMRCLSAVVKWRRWEASFAPVDPGFLAISTYLY
;
A
#
# COMPACT_ATOMS: atom_id res chain seq x y z
N MET A 1 14.26 27.78 -74.46
CA MET A 1 14.26 28.11 -73.01
C MET A 1 13.46 27.03 -72.29
N ASN A 2 14.14 26.06 -71.69
CA ASN A 2 13.47 24.99 -70.93
C ASN A 2 13.03 25.55 -69.57
N LYS A 3 11.72 25.54 -69.32
CA LYS A 3 11.16 25.80 -67.99
C LYS A 3 11.59 24.66 -67.06
N VAL A 4 12.57 24.93 -66.20
CA VAL A 4 12.90 24.06 -65.08
C VAL A 4 11.73 24.15 -64.10
N HIS A 5 10.88 23.12 -64.08
CA HIS A 5 9.91 22.93 -63.01
C HIS A 5 10.69 22.56 -61.75
N VAL A 6 10.90 23.55 -60.87
CA VAL A 6 11.31 23.32 -59.49
C VAL A 6 10.11 22.66 -58.79
N SER A 7 10.06 21.32 -58.83
CA SER A 7 9.19 20.55 -57.96
C SER A 7 9.56 20.90 -56.53
N ARG A 8 8.64 21.57 -55.80
CA ARG A 8 8.78 21.77 -54.36
C ARG A 8 9.08 20.41 -53.73
N PRO A 9 10.16 20.26 -52.94
CA PRO A 9 10.40 19.01 -52.24
C PRO A 9 9.17 18.72 -51.39
N TYR A 10 8.59 17.52 -51.54
CA TYR A 10 7.47 17.07 -50.73
C TYR A 10 7.91 17.11 -49.27
N GLU A 11 7.35 18.02 -48.47
CA GLU A 11 7.59 18.03 -47.04
C GLU A 11 7.07 16.72 -46.45
N PRO A 12 7.92 15.92 -45.77
CA PRO A 12 7.47 14.65 -45.24
C PRO A 12 6.38 14.84 -44.19
N SER A 13 5.27 14.09 -44.33
CA SER A 13 4.17 14.14 -43.38
C SER A 13 4.51 13.29 -42.16
N VAL A 14 4.63 13.91 -40.99
CA VAL A 14 4.87 13.22 -39.71
C VAL A 14 3.61 13.26 -38.86
N ARG A 15 3.05 12.08 -38.54
CA ARG A 15 1.85 11.94 -37.70
C ARG A 15 2.07 10.98 -36.55
N PHE A 16 1.45 11.25 -35.42
CA PHE A 16 1.40 10.31 -34.30
C PHE A 16 0.25 9.32 -34.47
N SER A 17 0.46 8.06 -34.09
CA SER A 17 -0.60 7.06 -34.04
C SER A 17 -1.60 7.42 -32.92
N ARG A 18 -2.88 7.56 -33.26
CA ARG A 18 -3.95 7.99 -32.31
C ARG A 18 -4.06 7.05 -31.11
N TRP A 19 -3.97 5.74 -31.35
CA TRP A 19 -4.00 4.74 -30.28
C TRP A 19 -2.80 4.84 -29.36
N SER A 20 -1.60 5.03 -29.92
CA SER A 20 -0.38 5.19 -29.11
C SER A 20 -0.44 6.44 -28.23
N VAL A 21 -1.04 7.53 -28.72
CA VAL A 21 -1.28 8.74 -27.94
C VAL A 21 -2.28 8.48 -26.82
N ALA A 22 -3.37 7.78 -27.09
CA ALA A 22 -4.36 7.44 -26.07
C ALA A 22 -3.76 6.59 -24.94
N TYR A 23 -3.03 5.52 -25.28
CA TYR A 23 -2.34 4.69 -24.28
C TYR A 23 -1.30 5.48 -23.49
N ASN A 24 -0.50 6.31 -24.17
CA ASN A 24 0.51 7.13 -23.53
C ASN A 24 -0.11 8.14 -22.53
N ILE A 25 -1.24 8.76 -22.86
CA ILE A 25 -2.00 9.62 -21.95
C ILE A 25 -2.43 8.85 -20.70
N VAL A 26 -2.95 7.63 -20.86
CA VAL A 26 -3.36 6.79 -19.73
C VAL A 26 -2.16 6.47 -18.83
N PHE A 27 -1.01 6.09 -19.39
CA PHE A 27 0.20 5.83 -18.60
C PHE A 27 0.70 7.08 -17.86
N VAL A 28 0.69 8.24 -18.51
CA VAL A 28 1.11 9.49 -17.86
C VAL A 28 0.16 9.91 -16.74
N ILE A 29 -1.15 9.79 -16.95
CA ILE A 29 -2.13 10.05 -15.88
C ILE A 29 -1.88 9.09 -14.72
N ASN A 30 -1.70 7.79 -14.98
CA ASN A 30 -1.42 6.80 -13.95
C ASN A 30 -0.16 7.18 -13.15
N LEU A 31 0.96 7.44 -13.82
CA LEU A 31 2.24 7.80 -13.19
C LEU A 31 2.15 9.10 -12.38
N ALA A 32 1.50 10.13 -12.92
CA ALA A 32 1.33 11.42 -12.24
C ALA A 32 0.38 11.33 -11.04
N THR A 33 -0.61 10.44 -11.08
CA THR A 33 -1.58 10.27 -9.99
C THR A 33 -1.17 9.23 -8.95
N THR A 34 -0.14 8.43 -9.23
CA THR A 34 0.34 7.36 -8.32
C THR A 34 0.62 7.87 -6.90
N PRO A 35 1.30 9.02 -6.68
CA PRO A 35 1.49 9.56 -5.31
C PRO A 35 0.19 9.88 -4.59
N PHE A 36 -0.88 10.21 -5.31
CA PHE A 36 -2.19 10.57 -4.76
C PHE A 36 -3.14 9.38 -4.60
N MET A 37 -2.84 8.21 -5.18
CA MET A 37 -3.65 6.98 -4.98
C MET A 37 -3.79 6.59 -3.50
N ALA A 38 -2.85 7.05 -2.67
CA ALA A 38 -2.91 6.96 -1.22
C ALA A 38 -4.24 7.47 -0.61
N TYR A 39 -4.77 8.57 -1.13
CA TYR A 39 -6.00 9.20 -0.60
C TYR A 39 -7.28 8.43 -0.93
N MET A 40 -7.19 7.30 -1.64
CA MET A 40 -8.32 6.38 -1.79
C MET A 40 -8.67 5.72 -0.44
N THR A 41 -7.68 5.56 0.45
CA THR A 41 -7.87 4.99 1.79
C THR A 41 -7.52 6.00 2.88
N GLU A 42 -6.47 6.79 2.70
CA GLU A 42 -6.02 7.82 3.64
C GLU A 42 -6.96 9.04 3.67
N PRO A 43 -7.16 9.69 4.82
CA PRO A 43 -7.88 10.96 4.87
C PRO A 43 -7.09 12.06 4.15
N LEU A 44 -7.81 12.96 3.48
CA LEU A 44 -7.22 14.22 2.99
C LEU A 44 -6.74 15.06 4.18
N PRO A 45 -5.74 15.96 4.00
CA PRO A 45 -5.18 16.76 5.09
C PRO A 45 -6.25 17.49 5.90
N GLY A 46 -7.22 18.14 5.24
CA GLY A 46 -8.31 18.85 5.92
C GLY A 46 -9.39 17.95 6.57
N ARG A 47 -9.27 16.63 6.48
CA ARG A 47 -10.20 15.64 7.05
C ARG A 47 -9.52 14.70 8.04
N VAL A 48 -8.28 15.01 8.46
CA VAL A 48 -7.60 14.28 9.53
C VAL A 48 -8.30 14.61 10.83
N THR A 49 -8.89 13.60 11.48
CA THR A 49 -9.44 13.75 12.83
C THR A 49 -8.41 13.34 13.87
N GLN A 50 -8.25 14.18 14.90
CA GLN A 50 -7.37 13.90 16.02
C GLN A 50 -8.21 13.52 17.23
N THR A 51 -8.04 12.29 17.71
CA THR A 51 -8.66 11.83 18.96
C THR A 51 -7.74 12.22 20.12
N SER A 52 -8.24 13.06 21.03
CA SER A 52 -7.53 13.42 22.26
C SER A 52 -7.57 12.26 23.24
N LEU A 53 -6.41 11.72 23.59
CA LEU A 53 -6.28 10.66 24.58
C LEU A 53 -5.71 11.24 25.89
N PRO A 54 -6.18 10.75 27.05
CA PRO A 54 -5.66 11.18 28.35
C PRO A 54 -4.22 10.68 28.54
N GLU A 55 -3.49 11.31 29.46
CA GLU A 55 -2.23 10.77 29.94
C GLU A 55 -2.50 9.67 30.97
N TRP A 56 -1.70 8.60 30.94
CA TRP A 56 -1.83 7.46 31.85
C TRP A 56 -0.58 7.31 32.71
N SER A 57 -0.78 6.86 33.94
CA SER A 57 0.31 6.67 34.91
C SER A 57 0.94 5.28 34.85
N SER A 58 0.20 4.29 34.33
CA SER A 58 0.62 2.90 34.22
C SER A 58 0.13 2.24 32.92
N PHE A 59 0.80 1.16 32.52
CA PHE A 59 0.42 0.39 31.32
C PHE A 59 -0.92 -0.35 31.48
N GLU A 60 -1.27 -0.74 32.70
CA GLU A 60 -2.55 -1.39 33.00
C GLU A 60 -3.71 -0.40 32.84
N GLU A 61 -3.55 0.82 33.38
CA GLU A 61 -4.52 1.91 33.20
C GLU A 61 -4.71 2.26 31.71
N TYR A 62 -3.62 2.32 30.95
CA TYR A 62 -3.65 2.50 29.50
C TYR A 62 -4.45 1.38 28.79
N THR A 63 -4.14 0.12 29.11
CA THR A 63 -4.79 -1.04 28.48
C THR A 63 -6.28 -1.07 28.77
N ASP A 64 -6.66 -0.81 30.02
CA ASP A 64 -8.05 -0.79 30.45
C ASP A 64 -8.84 0.33 29.79
N PHE A 65 -8.26 1.54 29.73
CA PHE A 65 -8.89 2.68 29.08
C PHE A 65 -9.06 2.46 27.58
N MET A 66 -7.98 2.07 26.88
CA MET A 66 -8.00 1.90 25.43
C MET A 66 -8.88 0.75 24.99
N ALA A 67 -8.84 -0.38 25.69
CA ALA A 67 -9.74 -1.50 25.41
C ALA A 67 -11.21 -1.09 25.61
N ALA A 68 -11.54 -0.39 26.71
CA ALA A 68 -12.90 0.10 26.94
C ALA A 68 -13.35 1.12 25.88
N PHE A 69 -12.46 2.00 25.44
CA PHE A 69 -12.70 2.95 24.35
C PHE A 69 -13.06 2.20 23.04
N PHE A 70 -12.25 1.23 22.63
CA PHE A 70 -12.52 0.46 21.42
C PHE A 70 -13.77 -0.42 21.52
N GLN A 71 -13.99 -1.11 22.65
CA GLN A 71 -15.18 -1.94 22.86
C GLN A 71 -16.48 -1.12 22.84
N ARG A 72 -16.41 0.16 23.24
CA ARG A 72 -17.57 1.06 23.14
C ARG A 72 -17.89 1.43 21.69
N LEU A 73 -16.85 1.65 20.87
CA LEU A 73 -17.00 1.96 19.44
C LEU A 73 -17.39 0.71 18.62
N TYR A 74 -16.77 -0.41 18.94
CA TYR A 74 -16.85 -1.65 18.18
C TYR A 74 -17.36 -2.77 19.08
N ASN A 75 -18.60 -3.15 18.84
CA ASN A 75 -19.27 -4.24 19.54
C ASN A 75 -20.30 -4.90 18.61
N ASN A 76 -20.95 -5.94 19.11
CA ASN A 76 -21.94 -6.70 18.36
C ASN A 76 -23.20 -5.90 17.97
N GLN A 77 -23.44 -4.73 18.58
CA GLN A 77 -24.53 -3.83 18.20
C GLN A 77 -24.10 -2.86 17.08
N THR A 78 -22.83 -2.43 17.07
CA THR A 78 -22.32 -1.52 16.03
C THR A 78 -21.90 -2.24 14.76
N ILE A 79 -21.53 -3.52 14.86
CA ILE A 79 -21.19 -4.40 13.72
C ILE A 79 -22.18 -5.57 13.67
N GLU A 80 -23.38 -5.30 13.13
CA GLU A 80 -24.51 -6.23 13.13
C GLU A 80 -24.27 -7.49 12.29
N SER A 81 -23.53 -7.39 11.18
CA SER A 81 -23.30 -8.54 10.29
C SER A 81 -22.03 -9.32 10.65
N PRO A 82 -22.11 -10.65 10.88
CA PRO A 82 -20.96 -11.50 11.15
C PRO A 82 -19.97 -11.59 9.98
N ASP A 83 -20.40 -11.19 8.78
CA ASP A 83 -19.58 -11.21 7.58
C ASP A 83 -18.58 -10.04 7.49
N ILE A 84 -18.78 -8.99 8.29
CA ILE A 84 -17.94 -7.81 8.26
C ILE A 84 -16.66 -8.07 9.08
N VAL A 85 -15.58 -8.36 8.36
CA VAL A 85 -14.25 -8.63 8.96
C VAL A 85 -13.52 -7.36 9.42
N CYS A 86 -13.80 -6.20 8.83
CA CYS A 86 -13.14 -4.93 9.12
C CYS A 86 -14.09 -3.75 8.93
N VAL A 87 -14.09 -2.82 9.89
CA VAL A 87 -14.85 -1.57 9.86
C VAL A 87 -13.92 -0.40 10.12
N ARG A 88 -14.15 0.70 9.41
CA ARG A 88 -13.50 1.98 9.63
C ARG A 88 -14.49 2.97 10.22
N ASP A 89 -14.10 3.64 11.29
CA ASP A 89 -14.74 4.89 11.70
C ASP A 89 -13.86 6.08 11.31
N THR A 90 -14.33 6.85 10.32
CA THR A 90 -13.63 8.06 9.85
C THR A 90 -13.67 9.20 10.87
N SER A 91 -14.65 9.20 11.77
CA SER A 91 -14.81 10.29 12.73
C SER A 91 -13.75 10.23 13.83
N SER A 92 -13.43 9.05 14.35
CA SER A 92 -12.37 8.86 15.35
C SER A 92 -11.01 8.45 14.75
N ASN A 93 -10.95 8.28 13.42
CA ASN A 93 -9.82 7.68 12.69
C ASN A 93 -9.39 6.33 13.28
N THR A 94 -10.39 5.53 13.65
CA THR A 94 -10.21 4.18 14.19
C THR A 94 -10.69 3.14 13.20
N PHE A 95 -10.18 1.92 13.39
CA PHE A 95 -10.53 0.76 12.60
C PHE A 95 -10.60 -0.43 13.52
N ALA A 96 -11.52 -1.35 13.28
CA ALA A 96 -11.55 -2.63 13.95
C ALA A 96 -11.60 -3.75 12.92
N THR A 97 -10.93 -4.85 13.24
CA THR A 97 -11.12 -6.13 12.60
C THR A 97 -11.69 -7.13 13.58
N ARG A 98 -12.44 -8.06 13.02
CA ARG A 98 -13.17 -9.09 13.74
C ARG A 98 -13.05 -10.39 12.98
N ALA A 99 -12.62 -11.44 13.67
CA ALA A 99 -12.58 -12.77 13.11
C ALA A 99 -13.10 -13.79 14.11
N PHE A 100 -13.78 -14.79 13.57
CA PHE A 100 -14.19 -15.94 14.33
C PHE A 100 -13.17 -17.06 14.15
N VAL A 101 -12.63 -17.55 15.27
CA VAL A 101 -11.61 -18.60 15.26
C VAL A 101 -12.03 -19.72 16.21
N GLU A 102 -11.90 -20.95 15.76
CA GLU A 102 -12.04 -22.14 16.60
C GLU A 102 -10.70 -22.44 17.24
N ILE A 103 -10.64 -22.36 18.57
CA ILE A 103 -9.37 -22.44 19.31
C ILE A 103 -9.43 -23.60 20.29
N PRO A 104 -8.71 -24.71 20.04
CA PRO A 104 -8.66 -25.82 21.00
C PRO A 104 -8.05 -25.38 22.33
N PHE A 105 -8.44 -26.04 23.42
CA PHE A 105 -7.87 -25.81 24.74
C PHE A 105 -6.48 -26.46 24.86
N GLY A 106 -5.57 -25.81 25.57
CA GLY A 106 -4.28 -26.39 25.92
C GLY A 106 -3.41 -26.76 24.71
N LEU A 107 -3.27 -25.85 23.73
CA LEU A 107 -2.46 -26.12 22.55
C LEU A 107 -1.00 -26.38 22.97
N PRO A 108 -0.34 -27.47 22.52
CA PRO A 108 1.07 -27.70 22.82
C PRO A 108 1.94 -26.56 22.26
N GLU A 109 2.96 -26.13 23.01
CA GLU A 109 3.85 -25.03 22.61
C GLU A 109 4.44 -25.22 21.20
N SER A 110 4.70 -26.46 20.79
CA SER A 110 5.23 -26.80 19.46
C SER A 110 4.31 -26.40 18.30
N HIS A 111 3.01 -26.26 18.54
CA HIS A 111 2.00 -25.92 17.52
C HIS A 111 1.52 -24.47 17.60
N VAL A 112 1.98 -23.71 18.61
CA VAL A 112 1.54 -22.33 18.82
C VAL A 112 1.97 -21.44 17.66
N SER A 113 3.21 -21.58 17.17
CA SER A 113 3.74 -20.78 16.06
C SER A 113 2.99 -21.00 14.74
N SER A 114 2.61 -22.24 14.43
CA SER A 114 1.84 -22.53 13.22
C SER A 114 0.40 -22.06 13.32
N PHE A 115 -0.17 -22.06 14.54
CA PHE A 115 -1.50 -21.50 14.79
C PHE A 115 -1.50 -19.97 14.69
N PHE A 116 -0.45 -19.31 15.18
CA PHE A 116 -0.27 -17.86 15.10
C PHE A 116 -0.39 -17.32 13.68
N LEU A 117 0.22 -18.00 12.70
CA LEU A 117 0.16 -17.61 11.29
C LEU A 117 -1.25 -17.65 10.69
N ARG A 118 -2.20 -18.34 11.34
CA ARG A 118 -3.60 -18.43 10.93
C ARG A 118 -4.46 -17.35 11.58
N LEU A 119 -3.94 -16.64 12.58
CA LEU A 119 -4.65 -15.54 13.22
C LEU A 119 -4.63 -14.31 12.31
N PRO A 120 -5.75 -13.59 12.20
CA PRO A 120 -5.82 -12.37 11.40
C PRO A 120 -4.86 -11.31 11.94
N GLY A 121 -4.10 -10.70 11.03
CA GLY A 121 -3.17 -9.63 11.38
C GLY A 121 -1.97 -10.08 12.22
N SER A 122 -1.66 -11.37 12.28
CA SER A 122 -0.50 -11.90 13.01
C SER A 122 0.82 -11.24 12.62
N ALA A 123 0.94 -10.78 11.36
CA ALA A 123 2.09 -10.03 10.86
C ALA A 123 2.31 -8.67 11.56
N PHE A 124 1.32 -8.18 12.31
CA PHE A 124 1.35 -6.91 13.03
C PHE A 124 1.42 -7.08 14.54
N TYR A 125 1.56 -8.31 15.06
CA TYR A 125 1.60 -8.52 16.50
C TYR A 125 2.99 -8.15 17.03
N GLY A 126 3.04 -7.23 18.00
CA GLY A 126 4.26 -7.01 18.76
C GLY A 126 4.58 -8.19 19.68
N ALA A 127 5.81 -8.23 20.20
CA ALA A 127 6.27 -9.30 21.10
C ALA A 127 5.39 -9.44 22.37
N GLY A 128 4.77 -8.34 22.82
CA GLY A 128 3.84 -8.35 23.94
C GLY A 128 2.54 -9.08 23.61
N VAL A 129 1.94 -8.78 22.45
CA VAL A 129 0.74 -9.43 21.95
C VAL A 129 1.00 -10.90 21.62
N GLU A 130 2.14 -11.23 21.01
CA GLU A 130 2.53 -12.63 20.76
C GLU A 130 2.63 -13.43 22.06
N LYS A 131 3.28 -12.88 23.09
CA LYS A 131 3.36 -13.55 24.40
C LYS A 131 1.98 -13.73 25.03
N TYR A 132 1.13 -12.71 24.93
CA TYR A 132 -0.23 -12.71 25.46
C TYR A 132 -1.12 -13.76 24.78
N MET A 133 -1.13 -13.77 23.45
CA MET A 133 -1.86 -14.74 22.65
C MET A 133 -1.34 -16.16 22.88
N SER A 134 -0.02 -16.34 23.06
CA SER A 134 0.56 -17.65 23.38
C SER A 134 0.06 -18.18 24.72
N ALA A 135 0.00 -17.31 25.74
CA ALA A 135 -0.57 -17.64 27.04
C ALA A 135 -2.05 -18.03 26.93
N PHE A 136 -2.82 -17.33 26.09
CA PHE A 136 -4.21 -17.70 25.81
C PHE A 136 -4.35 -19.06 25.12
N LEU A 137 -3.55 -19.32 24.07
CA LEU A 137 -3.59 -20.56 23.29
C LEU A 137 -3.20 -21.79 24.12
N THR A 138 -2.19 -21.65 24.98
CA THR A 138 -1.69 -22.73 25.87
C THR A 138 -2.54 -22.91 27.12
N ALA A 139 -3.37 -21.93 27.49
CA ALA A 139 -4.24 -22.03 28.65
C ALA A 139 -5.33 -23.11 28.49
N ASN A 140 -5.58 -23.82 29.60
CA ASN A 140 -6.71 -24.72 29.74
C ASN A 140 -8.02 -23.94 29.92
N GLU A 141 -9.16 -24.62 29.76
CA GLU A 141 -10.49 -24.00 29.86
C GLU A 141 -10.72 -23.24 31.18
N SER A 142 -10.32 -23.83 32.30
CA SER A 142 -10.44 -23.20 33.63
C SER A 142 -9.63 -21.90 33.72
N THR A 143 -8.39 -21.90 33.25
CA THR A 143 -7.52 -20.72 33.22
C THR A 143 -8.08 -19.64 32.29
N ARG A 144 -8.57 -20.02 31.09
CA ARG A 144 -9.19 -19.08 30.16
C ARG A 144 -10.42 -18.41 30.75
N THR A 145 -11.21 -19.14 31.53
CA THR A 145 -12.42 -18.59 32.16
C THR A 145 -12.08 -17.70 33.35
N ALA A 146 -11.06 -18.08 34.15
CA ALA A 146 -10.65 -17.35 35.34
C ALA A 146 -9.93 -16.02 35.04
N MET A 147 -9.20 -15.93 33.92
CA MET A 147 -8.41 -14.74 33.54
C MET A 147 -9.18 -13.70 32.70
N LYS A 148 -10.51 -13.80 32.58
CA LYS A 148 -11.31 -12.78 31.88
C LYS A 148 -11.21 -11.42 32.60
N PRO A 149 -11.16 -10.28 31.88
CA PRO A 149 -11.26 -10.13 30.44
C PRO A 149 -9.93 -10.38 29.71
N TRP A 150 -9.99 -11.04 28.55
CA TRP A 150 -8.81 -11.22 27.70
C TRP A 150 -8.63 -10.00 26.79
N ARG A 151 -7.79 -9.05 27.21
CA ARG A 151 -7.45 -7.82 26.48
C ARG A 151 -5.97 -7.46 26.64
N ILE A 152 -5.39 -6.91 25.58
CA ILE A 152 -4.06 -6.29 25.62
C ILE A 152 -3.97 -5.17 24.59
N CYS A 153 -3.22 -4.11 24.90
CA CYS A 153 -2.99 -3.00 24.00
C CYS A 153 -1.49 -2.75 23.83
N GLU A 154 -1.10 -2.20 22.68
CA GLU A 154 0.27 -1.82 22.38
C GLU A 154 0.36 -0.50 21.61
N HIS A 155 1.48 0.18 21.83
CA HIS A 155 1.81 1.42 21.15
C HIS A 155 2.52 1.10 19.83
N GLU A 156 1.97 1.60 18.74
CA GLU A 156 2.54 1.41 17.41
C GLU A 156 3.59 2.48 17.14
N LEU A 157 4.86 2.06 17.06
CA LEU A 157 6.03 2.92 16.94
C LEU A 157 6.74 2.70 15.60
N LEU A 158 6.98 3.78 14.86
CA LEU A 158 7.79 3.77 13.65
C LEU A 158 9.02 4.64 13.87
N VAL A 159 10.19 4.02 13.98
CA VAL A 159 11.46 4.70 14.28
C VAL A 159 11.36 5.56 15.56
N GLY A 160 10.70 5.02 16.59
CA GLY A 160 10.49 5.70 17.88
C GLY A 160 9.40 6.77 17.87
N ILE A 161 8.74 7.03 16.74
CA ILE A 161 7.60 7.94 16.66
C ILE A 161 6.31 7.12 16.74
N GLN A 162 5.46 7.45 17.71
CA GLN A 162 4.18 6.78 17.91
C GLN A 162 3.18 7.23 16.85
N PHE A 163 2.65 6.28 16.08
CA PHE A 163 1.71 6.54 14.98
C PHE A 163 0.32 5.93 15.20
N GLY A 164 0.16 5.10 16.22
CA GLY A 164 -1.15 4.55 16.56
C GLY A 164 -1.19 3.82 17.91
N GLU A 165 -2.40 3.43 18.28
CA GLU A 165 -2.68 2.51 19.39
C GLU A 165 -3.36 1.29 18.82
N LEU A 166 -2.91 0.10 19.17
CA LEU A 166 -3.52 -1.16 18.75
C LEU A 166 -3.96 -1.94 19.97
N CYS A 167 -5.21 -2.41 20.00
CA CYS A 167 -5.73 -3.23 21.07
C CYS A 167 -6.35 -4.51 20.52
N PHE A 168 -6.12 -5.60 21.24
CA PHE A 168 -6.69 -6.91 20.99
C PHE A 168 -7.59 -7.30 22.16
N TRP A 169 -8.73 -7.88 21.86
CA TRP A 169 -9.55 -8.55 22.87
C TRP A 169 -10.22 -9.79 22.32
N ILE A 170 -10.52 -10.72 23.21
CA ILE A 170 -11.10 -12.01 22.88
C ILE A 170 -12.39 -12.18 23.65
N ASP A 171 -13.48 -12.33 22.91
CA ASP A 171 -14.78 -12.66 23.45
C ASP A 171 -15.15 -14.10 23.09
N GLN A 172 -15.81 -14.78 24.02
CA GLN A 172 -16.30 -16.14 23.79
C GLN A 172 -17.68 -16.05 23.14
N VAL A 173 -17.86 -16.76 22.03
CA VAL A 173 -19.17 -16.89 21.39
C VAL A 173 -19.84 -18.14 21.94
N ASP A 174 -21.08 -18.00 22.42
CA ASP A 174 -21.85 -19.15 22.92
C ASP A 174 -22.11 -20.14 21.77
N SER A 175 -21.29 -21.18 21.65
CA SER A 175 -21.49 -22.25 20.68
C SER A 175 -22.39 -23.34 21.26
N ARG A 176 -23.64 -23.41 20.78
CA ARG A 176 -24.68 -24.34 21.23
C ARG A 176 -24.55 -25.77 20.67
N SER A 177 -23.35 -26.21 20.29
CA SER A 177 -23.11 -27.55 19.71
C SER A 177 -21.75 -28.09 20.15
N ASP A 178 -21.61 -29.41 20.27
CA ASP A 178 -20.44 -30.22 20.71
C ASP A 178 -19.12 -30.02 19.90
N ASN A 179 -18.94 -28.90 19.22
CA ASN A 179 -17.74 -28.52 18.48
C ASN A 179 -16.76 -27.73 19.36
N LEU A 180 -15.53 -27.55 18.87
CA LEU A 180 -14.49 -26.71 19.50
C LEU A 180 -15.04 -25.33 19.91
N PRO A 181 -14.59 -24.76 21.04
CA PRO A 181 -15.04 -23.46 21.50
C PRO A 181 -14.68 -22.40 20.44
N ARG A 182 -15.70 -21.61 20.08
CA ARG A 182 -15.57 -20.53 19.09
C ARG A 182 -15.32 -19.22 19.80
N TYR A 183 -14.27 -18.52 19.38
CA TYR A 183 -13.89 -17.22 19.91
C TYR A 183 -14.02 -16.15 18.84
N GLU A 184 -14.41 -14.97 19.28
CA GLU A 184 -14.39 -13.75 18.50
C GLU A 184 -13.12 -12.97 18.89
N LEU A 185 -12.18 -12.92 17.95
CA LEU A 185 -10.96 -12.15 18.10
C LEU A 185 -11.17 -10.79 17.46
N TRP A 186 -10.94 -9.77 18.26
CA TRP A 186 -11.01 -8.39 17.84
C TRP A 186 -9.63 -7.76 17.86
N ALA A 187 -9.35 -6.93 16.86
CA ALA A 187 -8.19 -6.06 16.84
C ALA A 187 -8.63 -4.67 16.40
N ALA A 188 -8.41 -3.64 17.21
CA ALA A 188 -8.76 -2.28 16.86
C ALA A 188 -7.56 -1.34 16.94
N ILE A 189 -7.41 -0.50 15.92
CA ILE A 189 -6.34 0.47 15.81
C ILE A 189 -6.90 1.89 15.77
N LEU A 190 -6.26 2.78 16.51
CA LEU A 190 -6.43 4.23 16.41
C LEU A 190 -5.20 4.78 15.69
N SER A 191 -5.39 5.47 14.56
CA SER A 191 -4.29 6.13 13.88
C SER A 191 -4.10 7.56 14.41
N ARG A 192 -2.94 7.81 15.04
CA ARG A 192 -2.54 9.13 15.56
C ARG A 192 -1.93 10.00 14.46
N GLU A 193 -2.70 10.27 13.42
CA GLU A 193 -2.29 11.23 12.40
C GLU A 193 -2.60 12.66 12.85
N THR A 194 -1.61 13.55 12.77
CA THR A 194 -1.81 14.98 13.04
C THR A 194 -2.12 15.74 11.77
N LEU A 195 -2.82 16.87 11.91
CA LEU A 195 -3.10 17.77 10.78
C LEU A 195 -1.82 18.20 10.06
N GLN A 196 -0.74 18.44 10.83
CA GLN A 196 0.58 18.82 10.31
C GLN A 196 1.18 17.72 9.43
N VAL A 197 1.13 16.46 9.88
CA VAL A 197 1.62 15.31 9.12
C VAL A 197 0.79 15.12 7.84
N GLY A 198 -0.54 15.28 7.92
CA GLY A 198 -1.42 15.21 6.75
C GLY A 198 -1.06 16.25 5.68
N TRP A 199 -0.85 17.51 6.07
CA TRP A 199 -0.42 18.56 5.14
C TRP A 199 0.98 18.32 4.59
N PHE A 200 1.90 17.85 5.43
CA PHE A 200 3.25 17.49 4.98
C PHE A 200 3.20 16.40 3.89
N LYS A 201 2.44 15.32 4.10
CA LYS A 201 2.22 14.27 3.08
C LYS A 201 1.63 14.83 1.80
N PHE A 202 0.65 15.73 1.90
CA PHE A 202 0.03 16.35 0.73
C PHE A 202 1.00 17.21 -0.08
N VAL A 203 1.76 18.06 0.58
CA VAL A 203 2.79 18.89 -0.08
C VAL A 203 3.87 17.99 -0.68
N PHE A 204 4.33 16.98 0.07
CA PHE A 204 5.32 16.01 -0.41
C PHE A 204 4.86 15.30 -1.69
N ARG A 205 3.65 14.72 -1.70
CA ARG A 205 3.07 14.04 -2.87
C ARG A 205 2.89 14.99 -4.06
N SER A 206 2.55 16.25 -3.80
CA SER A 206 2.44 17.29 -4.84
C SER A 206 3.79 17.60 -5.47
N LEU A 207 4.85 17.71 -4.67
CA LEU A 207 6.22 17.94 -5.15
C LEU A 207 6.75 16.74 -5.94
N VAL A 208 6.50 15.51 -5.47
CA VAL A 208 6.87 14.28 -6.20
C VAL A 208 6.15 14.22 -7.54
N THR A 209 4.85 14.53 -7.57
CA THR A 209 4.06 14.57 -8.81
C THR A 209 4.61 15.60 -9.80
N MET A 210 4.93 16.80 -9.33
CA MET A 210 5.56 17.82 -10.17
C MET A 210 6.90 17.32 -10.72
N TYR A 211 7.70 16.66 -9.89
CA TYR A 211 8.98 16.11 -10.31
C TYR A 211 8.83 14.99 -11.35
N VAL A 212 7.85 14.08 -11.19
CA VAL A 212 7.48 13.06 -12.18
C VAL A 212 7.19 13.71 -13.54
N LEU A 213 6.37 14.77 -13.58
CA LEU A 213 6.05 15.49 -14.82
C LEU A 213 7.28 16.14 -15.46
N ILE A 214 8.18 16.72 -14.64
CA ILE A 214 9.45 17.28 -15.12
C ILE A 214 10.35 16.21 -15.74
N VAL A 215 10.47 15.04 -15.10
CA VAL A 215 11.26 13.91 -15.59
C VAL A 215 10.67 13.37 -16.89
N LEU A 216 9.35 13.18 -16.96
CA LEU A 216 8.64 12.78 -18.18
C LEU A 216 8.92 13.75 -19.33
N TRP A 217 8.86 15.05 -19.08
CA TRP A 217 9.18 16.03 -20.11
C TRP A 217 10.63 15.92 -20.58
N ARG A 218 11.58 15.89 -19.64
CA ARG A 218 13.03 15.95 -19.94
C ARG A 218 13.56 14.68 -20.59
N GLN A 219 13.15 13.51 -20.09
CA GLN A 219 13.69 12.20 -20.46
C GLN A 219 12.84 11.44 -21.49
N TYR A 220 11.57 11.82 -21.68
CA TYR A 220 10.68 11.14 -22.62
C TYR A 220 10.21 12.08 -23.75
N TYR A 221 9.41 13.10 -23.45
CA TYR A 221 8.77 13.93 -24.51
C TYR A 221 9.75 14.81 -25.30
N ARG A 222 10.80 15.32 -24.66
CA ARG A 222 11.82 16.13 -25.35
C ARG A 222 12.47 15.38 -26.52
N HIS A 223 12.68 14.08 -26.38
CA HIS A 223 13.29 13.26 -27.42
C HIS A 223 12.35 13.05 -28.62
N TYR A 224 11.04 12.95 -28.39
CA TYR A 224 10.06 12.92 -29.47
C TYR A 224 10.01 14.25 -30.25
N ASN A 225 10.18 15.39 -29.59
CA ASN A 225 10.25 16.68 -30.29
C ASN A 225 11.44 16.75 -31.25
N VAL A 226 12.61 16.29 -30.81
CA VAL A 226 13.82 16.21 -31.65
C VAL A 226 13.61 15.23 -32.81
N LEU A 227 13.00 14.07 -32.55
CA LEU A 227 12.69 13.08 -33.58
C LEU A 227 11.74 13.65 -34.65
N VAL A 228 10.67 14.34 -34.23
CA VAL A 228 9.73 15.00 -35.15
C VAL A 228 10.44 16.05 -36.00
N PHE A 229 11.30 16.87 -35.37
CA PHE A 229 12.07 17.87 -36.10
C PHE A 229 12.99 17.23 -37.14
N ASN A 230 13.75 16.20 -36.76
CA ASN A 230 14.66 15.49 -37.67
C ASN A 230 13.91 14.78 -38.82
N LEU A 231 12.76 14.15 -38.54
CA LEU A 231 11.96 13.49 -39.57
C LEU A 231 11.33 14.48 -40.56
N ARG A 232 10.98 15.69 -40.10
CA ARG A 232 10.46 16.75 -40.98
C ARG A 232 11.55 17.42 -41.83
N THR A 233 12.76 17.54 -41.29
CA THR A 233 13.86 18.28 -41.93
C THR A 233 14.76 17.41 -42.79
N LEU A 234 15.12 16.22 -42.30
CA LEU A 234 16.07 15.31 -42.95
C LEU A 234 15.37 14.14 -43.64
N GLY A 235 14.30 13.59 -43.02
CA GLY A 235 13.70 12.33 -43.44
C GLY A 235 14.65 11.13 -43.27
N LEU A 236 14.17 9.93 -43.60
CA LEU A 236 14.95 8.68 -43.57
C LEU A 236 15.34 8.19 -44.97
N GLY A 237 14.92 8.89 -46.02
CA GLY A 237 15.19 8.58 -47.43
C GLY A 237 14.19 9.25 -48.37
N SER A 238 14.55 9.39 -49.65
CA SER A 238 13.69 10.02 -50.67
C SER A 238 12.43 9.21 -51.01
N GLU A 239 12.38 7.93 -50.64
CA GLU A 239 11.26 7.02 -50.91
C GLU A 239 10.14 7.13 -49.85
N PHE A 240 10.44 7.67 -48.67
CA PHE A 240 9.51 7.72 -47.55
C PHE A 240 8.94 9.14 -47.36
N THR A 241 7.66 9.29 -47.69
CA THR A 241 6.94 10.58 -47.60
C THR A 241 6.02 10.69 -46.38
N HIS A 242 5.73 9.56 -45.71
CA HIS A 242 4.80 9.49 -44.59
C HIS A 242 5.42 8.72 -43.43
N TYR A 243 5.54 9.38 -42.28
CA TYR A 243 6.08 8.81 -41.04
C TYR A 243 5.00 8.72 -39.97
N HIS A 244 4.87 7.52 -39.40
CA HIS A 244 3.99 7.26 -38.25
C HIS A 244 4.83 7.05 -37.00
N ILE A 245 4.73 7.98 -36.05
CA ILE A 245 5.39 7.87 -34.75
C ILE A 245 4.46 7.15 -33.78
N VAL A 246 4.99 6.11 -33.14
CA VAL A 246 4.31 5.36 -32.07
C VAL A 246 4.93 5.79 -30.74
N LEU A 247 4.08 6.33 -29.85
CA LEU A 247 4.49 6.62 -28.47
C LEU A 247 4.52 5.33 -27.66
N GLY A 248 5.65 5.05 -27.01
CA GLY A 248 5.82 3.90 -26.13
C GLY A 248 5.33 4.15 -24.70
N ASP A 249 5.64 3.22 -23.80
CA ASP A 249 5.42 3.38 -22.36
C ASP A 249 6.50 4.30 -21.74
N PRO A 250 6.11 5.43 -21.10
CA PRO A 250 7.06 6.31 -20.44
C PRO A 250 7.46 5.83 -19.04
N ALA A 251 6.84 4.80 -18.48
CA ALA A 251 7.05 4.35 -17.10
C ALA A 251 8.52 4.05 -16.80
N TYR A 252 9.25 3.46 -17.76
CA TYR A 252 10.67 3.17 -17.59
C TYR A 252 11.49 4.39 -17.13
N ALA A 253 11.25 5.58 -17.68
CA ALA A 253 11.98 6.80 -17.30
C ALA A 253 11.73 7.19 -15.84
N ILE A 254 10.54 6.89 -15.30
CA ILE A 254 10.16 7.19 -13.92
C ILE A 254 10.64 6.11 -12.96
N LEU A 255 10.43 4.84 -13.32
CA LEU A 255 10.85 3.68 -12.54
C LEU A 255 12.38 3.62 -12.36
N THR A 256 13.12 4.18 -13.31
CA THR A 256 14.59 4.27 -13.27
C THR A 256 15.14 5.59 -12.73
N ASP A 257 14.31 6.50 -12.21
CA ASP A 257 14.75 7.71 -11.50
C ASP A 257 14.94 7.48 -9.99
N PRO A 258 16.15 7.68 -9.42
CA PRO A 258 16.46 7.25 -8.05
C PRO A 258 15.69 8.06 -7.02
N TYR A 259 15.48 9.34 -7.31
CA TYR A 259 14.80 10.26 -6.42
C TYR A 259 13.31 9.93 -6.35
N ILE A 260 12.68 9.58 -7.49
CA ILE A 260 11.28 9.15 -7.51
C ILE A 260 11.10 7.85 -6.73
N THR A 261 11.91 6.82 -7.01
CA THR A 261 11.78 5.53 -6.31
C THR A 261 11.99 5.66 -4.80
N LEU A 262 12.95 6.47 -4.37
CA LEU A 262 13.21 6.72 -2.95
C LEU A 262 12.08 7.53 -2.31
N ALA A 263 11.58 8.57 -3.00
CA ALA A 263 10.48 9.39 -2.50
C ALA A 263 9.18 8.57 -2.34
N MET A 264 8.87 7.69 -3.30
CA MET A 264 7.71 6.79 -3.22
C MET A 264 7.87 5.77 -2.08
N PHE A 265 9.07 5.23 -1.85
CA PHE A 265 9.34 4.38 -0.69
C PHE A 265 9.11 5.12 0.63
N ILE A 266 9.62 6.35 0.76
CA ILE A 266 9.41 7.19 1.94
C ILE A 266 7.91 7.47 2.15
N ASP A 267 7.16 7.75 1.07
CA ASP A 267 5.70 7.95 1.14
C ASP A 267 4.95 6.71 1.65
N ILE A 268 5.33 5.52 1.17
CA ILE A 268 4.75 4.24 1.65
C ILE A 268 5.08 4.03 3.12
N TRP A 269 6.32 4.33 3.53
CA TRP A 269 6.77 4.21 4.90
C TRP A 269 5.93 5.09 5.85
N TYR A 270 5.71 6.35 5.50
CA TYR A 270 4.83 7.25 6.28
C TYR A 270 3.35 6.87 6.24
N ALA A 271 2.95 6.01 5.29
CA ALA A 271 1.60 5.50 5.13
C ALA A 271 1.38 4.11 5.78
N SER A 272 2.37 3.60 6.53
CA SER A 272 2.34 2.27 7.18
C SER A 272 1.03 1.93 7.92
N PRO A 273 0.43 2.78 8.77
CA PRO A 273 -0.81 2.41 9.47
C PRO A 273 -1.96 2.09 8.49
N TYR A 274 -2.08 2.88 7.43
CA TYR A 274 -3.10 2.68 6.39
C TYR A 274 -2.77 1.51 5.46
N MET A 275 -1.48 1.17 5.29
CA MET A 275 -1.05 -0.06 4.63
C MET A 275 -1.54 -1.30 5.40
N THR A 276 -1.31 -1.35 6.70
CA THR A 276 -1.81 -2.43 7.58
C THR A 276 -3.31 -2.64 7.42
N ILE A 277 -4.07 -1.54 7.50
CA ILE A 277 -5.53 -1.55 7.36
C ILE A 277 -5.94 -2.04 5.97
N ALA A 278 -5.32 -1.52 4.91
CA ALA A 278 -5.67 -1.91 3.56
C ALA A 278 -5.40 -3.41 3.33
N THR A 279 -4.29 -3.96 3.85
CA THR A 279 -3.97 -5.39 3.77
C THR A 279 -5.05 -6.25 4.44
N LEU A 280 -5.53 -5.85 5.62
CA LEU A 280 -6.60 -6.56 6.32
C LEU A 280 -7.93 -6.49 5.53
N ARG A 281 -8.24 -5.34 4.94
CA ARG A 281 -9.46 -5.13 4.15
C ARG A 281 -9.48 -5.85 2.79
N VAL A 282 -8.32 -6.16 2.21
CA VAL A 282 -8.25 -7.01 1.00
C VAL A 282 -8.83 -8.42 1.25
N SER A 283 -8.88 -8.88 2.51
CA SER A 283 -9.50 -10.17 2.83
C SER A 283 -11.05 -10.14 2.80
N GLN A 284 -11.67 -8.95 2.67
CA GLN A 284 -13.13 -8.77 2.64
C GLN A 284 -13.72 -8.89 1.22
N PHE A 285 -13.85 -10.12 0.72
CA PHE A 285 -14.39 -10.35 -0.63
C PHE A 285 -15.87 -9.96 -0.81
N GLN A 286 -16.62 -9.77 0.28
CA GLN A 286 -18.04 -9.43 0.22
C GLN A 286 -18.30 -7.99 -0.22
N ASP A 287 -17.40 -7.06 0.11
CA ASP A 287 -17.44 -5.69 -0.39
C ASP A 287 -16.40 -5.54 -1.51
N VAL A 288 -16.82 -5.89 -2.73
CA VAL A 288 -15.98 -5.85 -3.94
C VAL A 288 -15.39 -4.46 -4.17
N TRP A 289 -16.10 -3.39 -3.79
CA TRP A 289 -15.60 -2.04 -3.97
C TRP A 289 -14.47 -1.73 -3.00
N THR A 290 -14.64 -2.03 -1.72
CA THR A 290 -13.57 -1.95 -0.72
C THR A 290 -12.37 -2.79 -1.13
N TYR A 291 -12.61 -4.03 -1.58
CA TYR A 291 -11.56 -4.92 -2.06
C TYR A 291 -10.73 -4.28 -3.18
N VAL A 292 -11.37 -3.79 -4.23
CA VAL A 292 -10.69 -3.14 -5.37
C VAL A 292 -9.92 -1.90 -4.93
N LEU A 293 -10.50 -1.05 -4.08
CA LEU A 293 -9.81 0.13 -3.55
C LEU A 293 -8.55 -0.24 -2.77
N CYS A 294 -8.62 -1.27 -1.93
CA CYS A 294 -7.48 -1.75 -1.16
C CYS A 294 -6.42 -2.39 -2.07
N CYS A 295 -6.80 -3.13 -3.12
CA CYS A 295 -5.84 -3.64 -4.12
C CYS A 295 -5.11 -2.49 -4.85
N ILE A 296 -5.83 -1.44 -5.27
CA ILE A 296 -5.21 -0.27 -5.89
C ILE A 296 -4.28 0.43 -4.90
N TYR A 297 -4.68 0.55 -3.63
CA TYR A 297 -3.84 1.14 -2.60
C TYR A 297 -2.56 0.31 -2.35
N LEU A 298 -2.70 -1.01 -2.23
CA LEU A 298 -1.57 -1.94 -2.04
C LEU A 298 -0.65 -1.98 -3.26
N SER A 299 -1.14 -1.67 -4.47
CA SER A 299 -0.29 -1.62 -5.68
C SER A 299 0.94 -0.72 -5.53
N ARG A 300 0.89 0.24 -4.61
CA ARG A 300 2.01 1.12 -4.26
C ARG A 300 3.22 0.35 -3.75
N THR A 301 3.09 -0.85 -3.17
CA THR A 301 4.24 -1.64 -2.68
C THR A 301 5.23 -2.01 -3.76
N VAL A 302 4.83 -2.00 -5.04
CA VAL A 302 5.73 -2.24 -6.18
C VAL A 302 6.94 -1.30 -6.18
N TRP A 303 6.80 -0.08 -5.65
CA TRP A 303 7.91 0.88 -5.54
C TRP A 303 9.02 0.40 -4.61
N CYS A 304 8.70 -0.41 -3.59
CA CYS A 304 9.70 -1.05 -2.74
C CYS A 304 10.56 -2.03 -3.55
N ALA A 305 9.95 -2.78 -4.47
CA ALA A 305 10.68 -3.70 -5.33
C ALA A 305 11.53 -2.98 -6.37
N TYR A 306 11.02 -1.89 -6.96
CA TYR A 306 11.83 -1.05 -7.85
C TYR A 306 13.03 -0.47 -7.11
N LEU A 307 12.86 0.05 -5.89
CA LEU A 307 13.99 0.51 -5.07
C LEU A 307 14.98 -0.61 -4.76
N CYS A 308 14.49 -1.79 -4.38
CA CYS A 308 15.33 -2.96 -4.12
C CYS A 308 16.15 -3.36 -5.35
N MET A 309 15.53 -3.45 -6.53
CA MET A 309 16.23 -3.75 -7.79
C MET A 309 17.30 -2.73 -8.12
N ARG A 310 17.07 -1.45 -7.81
CA ARG A 310 18.10 -0.42 -8.00
C ARG A 310 19.28 -0.59 -7.06
N CYS A 311 19.02 -0.78 -5.78
CA CYS A 311 20.05 -1.03 -4.79
C CYS A 311 20.86 -2.26 -5.19
N LEU A 312 20.19 -3.34 -5.60
CA LEU A 312 20.83 -4.55 -6.10
C LEU A 312 21.65 -4.27 -7.37
N SER A 313 21.11 -3.53 -8.34
CA SER A 313 21.83 -3.15 -9.56
C SER A 313 23.09 -2.34 -9.27
N ALA A 314 23.03 -1.43 -8.28
CA ALA A 314 24.20 -0.66 -7.84
C ALA A 314 25.25 -1.57 -7.19
N VAL A 315 24.83 -2.51 -6.35
CA VAL A 315 25.72 -3.51 -5.71
C VAL A 315 26.35 -4.44 -6.76
N VAL A 316 25.57 -4.94 -7.71
CA VAL A 316 26.04 -5.81 -8.80
C VAL A 316 27.09 -5.10 -9.65
N LYS A 317 26.85 -3.84 -10.02
CA LYS A 317 27.83 -3.03 -10.76
C LYS A 317 29.09 -2.77 -9.95
N TRP A 318 28.94 -2.43 -8.67
CA TRP A 318 30.06 -2.20 -7.77
C TRP A 318 30.93 -3.46 -7.58
N ARG A 319 30.29 -4.64 -7.51
CA ARG A 319 30.96 -5.95 -7.38
C ARG A 319 31.35 -6.59 -8.72
N ARG A 320 31.00 -5.98 -9.85
CA ARG A 320 31.21 -6.50 -11.22
C ARG A 320 30.58 -7.87 -11.47
N TRP A 321 29.40 -8.14 -10.89
CA TRP A 321 28.69 -9.40 -11.03
C TRP A 321 27.71 -9.43 -12.22
N GLU A 322 27.91 -8.54 -13.20
CA GLU A 322 26.98 -8.35 -14.32
C GLU A 322 26.77 -9.64 -15.13
N ALA A 323 27.79 -10.50 -15.23
CA ALA A 323 27.70 -11.78 -15.91
C ALA A 323 26.82 -12.82 -15.19
N SER A 324 26.56 -12.62 -13.89
CA SER A 324 25.79 -13.56 -13.06
C SER A 324 24.29 -13.22 -12.99
N PHE A 325 23.88 -12.03 -13.48
CA PHE A 325 22.51 -11.55 -13.38
C PHE A 325 21.93 -11.26 -14.77
N ALA A 326 20.71 -11.75 -15.01
CA ALA A 326 19.92 -11.39 -16.19
C ALA A 326 19.07 -10.13 -15.91
N PRO A 327 18.79 -9.29 -16.92
CA PRO A 327 17.87 -8.18 -16.77
C PRO A 327 16.46 -8.69 -16.47
N VAL A 328 15.82 -8.10 -15.45
CA VAL A 328 14.45 -8.46 -15.02
C VAL A 328 13.45 -7.59 -15.78
N ASP A 329 12.42 -8.21 -16.33
CA ASP A 329 11.29 -7.50 -16.92
C ASP A 329 10.44 -6.81 -15.83
N PRO A 330 10.13 -5.51 -15.96
CA PRO A 330 9.33 -4.77 -14.98
C PRO A 330 7.93 -5.36 -14.73
N GLY A 331 7.33 -5.99 -15.74
CA GLY A 331 6.03 -6.65 -15.62
C GLY A 331 6.12 -7.94 -14.80
N PHE A 332 7.16 -8.75 -15.04
CA PHE A 332 7.42 -9.93 -14.22
C PHE A 332 7.70 -9.58 -12.76
N LEU A 333 8.45 -8.49 -12.51
CA LEU A 333 8.64 -7.99 -11.15
C LEU A 333 7.32 -7.60 -10.51
N ALA A 334 6.49 -6.82 -11.20
CA ALA A 334 5.20 -6.38 -10.66
C ALA A 334 4.34 -7.59 -10.29
N ILE A 335 4.24 -8.60 -11.15
CA ILE A 335 3.51 -9.85 -10.85
C ILE A 335 4.11 -10.55 -9.62
N SER A 336 5.43 -10.67 -9.55
CA SER A 336 6.12 -11.32 -8.44
C SER A 336 5.87 -10.62 -7.09
N THR A 337 5.74 -9.29 -7.09
CA THR A 337 5.44 -8.51 -5.87
C THR A 337 4.02 -8.65 -5.35
N TYR A 338 3.09 -9.17 -6.15
CA TYR A 338 1.73 -9.44 -5.69
C TYR A 338 1.50 -10.90 -5.26
N LEU A 339 2.38 -11.81 -5.73
CA LEU A 339 2.29 -13.23 -5.40
C LEU A 339 3.01 -13.58 -4.09
N TYR A 340 3.87 -12.69 -3.60
CA TYR A 340 4.56 -12.75 -2.31
C TYR A 340 4.00 -11.67 -1.39
#